data_AF-A0A2Z6S2U8-F1
#
_entry.id   AF-A0A2Z6S2U8-F1
#
_cell.length_a   1.000
_cell.length_b   1.000
_cell.length_c   1.000
_cell.angle_alpha   90.00
_cell.angle_beta   90.00
_cell.angle_gamma   90.00
#
_symmetry.space_group_name_H-M   'P 1'
#
loop_
_entity.id
_entity.type
_entity.pdbx_description
1 polymer ?
#
loop_
_entity_poly.entity_id
_entity_poly.type
_entity_poly.pdbx_seq_one_letter_code
_entity_poly.pdbx_strand_id
1 'polypeptide(L)'
;MNTILEYLNTLINNLLKYPPSTHDNKDHKVDLIFSNGIIITINIPSLNKMQSLLNRYSINNEKPNKIEGAFNLYFELIKDEVLFNYPELDIELACTAAKTWRDADVHFREEFEKLDFQLELI
;
A
#
# COMPACT_ATOMS: atom_id res chain seq x y z
N MET A 1 12.61 23.12 -20.63
CA MET A 1 12.34 22.33 -19.42
C MET A 1 12.17 20.89 -19.88
N ASN A 2 13.18 20.05 -19.68
CA ASN A 2 13.17 18.67 -20.18
C ASN A 2 12.58 17.78 -19.09
N THR A 3 11.26 17.69 -19.07
CA THR A 3 10.45 16.88 -18.14
C THR A 3 10.91 15.43 -18.06
N ILE A 4 11.41 14.86 -19.16
CA ILE A 4 11.97 13.50 -19.20
C ILE A 4 13.22 13.36 -18.32
N LEU A 5 14.09 14.39 -18.29
CA LEU A 5 15.32 14.35 -17.50
C LEU A 5 15.03 14.52 -16.00
N GLU A 6 14.06 15.36 -15.65
CA GLU A 6 13.59 15.53 -14.28
C GLU A 6 12.92 14.26 -13.74
N TYR A 7 12.13 13.59 -14.58
CA TYR A 7 11.52 12.30 -14.26
C TYR A 7 12.58 11.22 -14.02
N LEU A 8 13.56 11.09 -14.92
CA LEU A 8 14.66 10.13 -14.77
C LEU A 8 15.52 10.39 -13.53
N ASN A 9 15.80 11.66 -13.22
CA ASN A 9 16.53 12.01 -12.00
C ASN A 9 15.74 11.66 -10.74
N THR A 10 14.42 11.81 -10.77
CA THR A 10 13.54 11.42 -9.65
C THR A 10 13.56 9.90 -9.46
N LEU A 11 13.45 9.13 -10.54
CA LEU A 11 13.57 7.67 -10.50
C LEU A 11 14.93 7.21 -9.95
N ILE A 12 16.04 7.80 -10.43
CA ILE A 12 17.40 7.44 -9.98
C ILE A 12 17.61 7.78 -8.50
N ASN A 13 17.17 8.95 -8.06
CA ASN A 13 17.27 9.36 -6.66
C ASN A 13 16.46 8.44 -5.74
N ASN A 14 15.28 8.01 -6.18
CA ASN A 14 14.43 7.09 -5.43
C ASN A 14 15.00 5.67 -5.40
N LEU A 15 15.60 5.18 -6.50
CA LEU A 15 16.32 3.90 -6.54
C LEU A 15 17.47 3.84 -5.53
N LEU A 16 18.18 4.95 -5.34
CA LEU A 16 19.25 5.07 -4.34
C LEU A 16 18.72 5.16 -2.90
N LYS A 17 17.54 5.77 -2.71
CA LYS A 17 16.88 5.88 -1.41
C LYS A 17 16.26 4.56 -0.95
N TYR A 18 15.82 3.73 -1.90
CA TYR A 18 15.05 2.52 -1.66
C TYR A 18 15.70 1.29 -2.33
N PRO A 19 16.86 0.81 -1.82
CA PRO A 19 17.47 -0.40 -2.35
C PRO A 19 16.52 -1.61 -2.17
N PRO A 20 16.57 -2.61 -3.08
CA PRO A 20 15.73 -3.79 -2.97
C PRO A 20 15.92 -4.46 -1.61
N SER A 21 14.82 -4.68 -0.88
CA SER A 21 14.88 -5.22 0.47
C SER A 21 15.37 -6.67 0.43
N THR A 22 16.32 -6.99 1.30
CA THR A 22 16.86 -8.34 1.51
C THR A 22 16.27 -8.98 2.79
N HIS A 23 15.24 -8.38 3.38
CA HIS A 23 14.64 -8.82 4.64
C HIS A 23 13.27 -9.45 4.42
N ASP A 24 13.05 -10.56 5.12
CA ASP A 24 11.77 -11.23 5.22
C ASP A 24 10.83 -10.28 5.99
N ASN A 25 9.89 -9.62 5.30
CA ASN A 25 9.02 -8.53 5.79
C ASN A 25 8.00 -8.97 6.89
N LYS A 26 8.27 -10.06 7.61
CA LYS A 26 7.38 -10.69 8.59
C LYS A 26 7.31 -9.95 9.93
N ASP A 27 8.29 -9.11 10.24
CA ASP A 27 8.37 -8.41 11.53
C ASP A 27 7.71 -7.02 11.54
N HIS A 28 7.29 -6.51 10.38
CA HIS A 28 6.68 -5.19 10.25
C HIS A 28 5.19 -5.32 9.92
N LYS A 29 4.35 -5.05 10.93
CA LYS A 29 2.90 -5.18 10.87
C LYS A 29 2.21 -4.09 11.67
N VAL A 30 0.98 -3.77 11.30
CA VAL A 30 0.12 -2.81 12.01
C VAL A 30 -1.23 -3.44 12.30
N ASP A 31 -1.85 -3.09 13.41
CA ASP A 31 -3.17 -3.59 13.77
C ASP A 31 -4.23 -2.52 13.51
N LEU A 32 -5.24 -2.88 12.70
CA LEU A 32 -6.48 -2.12 12.57
C LEU A 32 -7.39 -2.48 13.74
N ILE A 33 -7.75 -1.50 14.56
CA ILE A 33 -8.60 -1.70 15.74
C ILE A 33 -9.92 -0.97 15.50
N PHE A 34 -10.99 -1.73 15.33
CA PHE A 34 -12.34 -1.22 15.04
C PHE A 34 -13.13 -0.95 16.34
N SER A 35 -14.17 -0.13 16.26
CA SER A 35 -14.95 0.28 17.44
C SER A 35 -15.68 -0.90 18.11
N ASN A 36 -16.03 -1.91 17.32
CA ASN A 36 -16.68 -3.15 17.76
C ASN A 36 -15.71 -4.16 18.39
N GLY A 37 -14.42 -3.81 18.54
CA GLY A 37 -13.41 -4.63 19.17
C GLY A 37 -12.76 -5.67 18.24
N ILE A 38 -13.11 -5.68 16.95
CA ILE A 38 -12.40 -6.50 15.95
C ILE A 38 -11.00 -5.91 15.73
N ILE A 39 -10.00 -6.78 15.76
CA ILE A 39 -8.60 -6.42 15.50
C ILE A 39 -8.12 -7.22 14.29
N ILE A 40 -7.60 -6.52 13.28
CA ILE A 40 -7.09 -7.11 12.05
C ILE A 40 -5.63 -6.69 11.87
N THR A 41 -4.73 -7.67 11.90
CA THR A 41 -3.30 -7.44 11.68
C THR A 41 -2.98 -7.38 10.20
N ILE A 42 -2.40 -6.26 9.78
CA ILE A 42 -1.96 -6.00 8.41
C ILE A 42 -0.45 -6.16 8.35
N ASN A 43 -0.01 -7.07 7.48
CA ASN A 43 1.40 -7.28 7.18
C ASN A 43 1.76 -6.50 5.92
N ILE A 44 3.03 -6.14 5.80
CA ILE A 44 3.55 -5.61 4.52
C ILE A 44 3.41 -6.70 3.45
N PRO A 45 2.70 -6.45 2.35
CA PRO A 45 2.50 -7.45 1.30
C PRO A 45 3.77 -7.62 0.46
N SER A 46 3.89 -8.75 -0.22
CA SER A 46 4.89 -8.91 -1.27
C SER A 46 4.51 -8.11 -2.52
N LEU A 47 5.51 -7.76 -3.33
CA LEU A 47 5.29 -7.11 -4.63
C LEU A 47 4.30 -7.89 -5.51
N ASN A 48 4.45 -9.22 -5.58
CA ASN A 48 3.55 -10.09 -6.36
C ASN A 48 2.10 -10.03 -5.87
N LYS A 49 1.89 -9.93 -4.54
CA LYS A 49 0.55 -9.78 -3.97
C LYS A 49 -0.05 -8.44 -4.36
N MET A 50 0.73 -7.36 -4.28
CA MET A 50 0.27 -6.04 -4.66
C MET A 50 -0.03 -5.95 -6.17
N GLN A 51 0.82 -6.51 -7.03
CA GLN A 51 0.54 -6.62 -8.47
C GLN A 51 -0.73 -7.40 -8.75
N SER A 52 -0.94 -8.53 -8.07
CA SER A 52 -2.16 -9.34 -8.23
C SER A 52 -3.40 -8.55 -7.81
N LEU A 53 -3.31 -7.76 -6.74
CA LEU A 53 -4.36 -6.85 -6.32
C LEU A 53 -4.62 -5.80 -7.39
N LEU A 54 -3.59 -5.07 -7.85
CA LEU A 54 -3.74 -4.07 -8.92
C LEU A 54 -4.35 -4.65 -10.20
N ASN A 55 -3.91 -5.84 -10.62
CA ASN A 55 -4.46 -6.50 -11.81
C ASN A 55 -5.96 -6.78 -11.67
N ARG A 56 -6.43 -7.22 -10.48
CA ARG A 56 -7.87 -7.41 -10.22
C ARG A 56 -8.63 -6.08 -10.27
N TYR A 57 -8.02 -5.00 -9.82
CA TYR A 57 -8.60 -3.65 -9.90
C TYR A 57 -8.67 -3.15 -11.35
N SER A 58 -7.63 -3.35 -12.16
CA SER A 58 -7.58 -2.91 -13.56
C SER A 58 -8.50 -3.69 -14.49
N ILE A 59 -8.83 -4.95 -14.18
CA ILE A 59 -9.78 -5.76 -14.96
C ILE A 59 -11.22 -5.24 -14.80
N ASN A 60 -11.53 -4.61 -13.66
CA ASN A 60 -12.80 -3.94 -13.42
C ASN A 60 -12.69 -2.47 -13.88
N ASN A 61 -12.97 -2.23 -15.17
CA ASN A 61 -12.86 -0.97 -15.95
C ASN A 61 -13.47 0.34 -15.35
N GLU A 62 -13.77 0.42 -14.05
CA GLU A 62 -14.44 1.55 -13.40
C GLU A 62 -13.53 2.40 -12.49
N LYS A 63 -12.25 2.05 -12.33
CA LYS A 63 -11.30 2.76 -11.46
C LYS A 63 -10.01 3.15 -12.20
N PRO A 64 -9.29 4.20 -11.74
CA PRO A 64 -8.08 4.68 -12.42
C PRO A 64 -7.08 3.56 -12.66
N ASN A 65 -6.39 3.60 -13.82
CA ASN A 65 -5.36 2.63 -14.25
C ASN A 65 -4.15 2.52 -13.30
N LYS A 66 -4.14 3.30 -12.21
CA LYS A 66 -3.10 3.35 -11.21
C LYS A 66 -3.71 3.75 -9.86
N ILE A 67 -3.26 3.09 -8.80
CA ILE A 67 -3.45 3.52 -7.42
C ILE A 67 -2.22 4.36 -7.08
N GLU A 68 -2.34 5.69 -7.08
CA GLU A 68 -1.21 6.58 -6.80
C GLU A 68 -1.01 6.75 -5.31
N GLY A 69 0.20 6.46 -4.83
CA GLY A 69 0.62 6.76 -3.47
C GLY A 69 0.52 5.56 -2.52
N ALA A 70 1.56 5.43 -1.70
CA ALA A 70 1.72 4.39 -0.68
C ALA A 70 0.47 4.19 0.21
N PHE A 71 -0.20 5.27 0.61
CA PHE A 71 -1.43 5.18 1.40
C PHE A 71 -2.57 4.52 0.64
N ASN A 72 -2.77 4.85 -0.63
CA ASN A 72 -3.88 4.29 -1.40
C ASN A 72 -3.62 2.80 -1.71
N LEU A 73 -2.36 2.40 -1.92
CA LEU A 73 -1.99 0.98 -2.03
C LEU A 73 -2.27 0.21 -0.75
N TYR A 74 -1.87 0.77 0.39
CA TYR A 74 -2.21 0.24 1.71
C TYR A 74 -3.73 0.14 1.91
N PHE A 75 -4.47 1.18 1.54
CA PHE A 75 -5.91 1.23 1.74
C PHE A 75 -6.65 0.18 0.90
N GLU A 76 -6.29 0.02 -0.37
CA GLU A 76 -6.94 -0.95 -1.26
C GLU A 76 -6.57 -2.40 -0.88
N LEU A 77 -5.34 -2.65 -0.38
CA LEU A 77 -4.98 -3.93 0.24
C LEU A 77 -5.91 -4.27 1.41
N ILE A 78 -6.07 -3.34 2.34
CA ILE A 78 -6.89 -3.58 3.53
C ILE A 78 -8.34 -3.72 3.14
N LYS A 79 -8.83 -2.90 2.20
CA LYS A 79 -10.22 -2.98 1.77
C LYS A 79 -10.56 -4.37 1.25
N ASP A 80 -9.70 -4.96 0.43
CA ASP A 80 -9.85 -6.33 -0.08
C ASP A 80 -9.85 -7.36 1.07
N GLU A 81 -8.93 -7.24 2.02
CA GLU A 81 -8.81 -8.19 3.15
C GLU A 81 -9.95 -8.08 4.17
N VAL A 82 -10.35 -6.86 4.51
CA VAL A 82 -11.34 -6.59 5.56
C VAL A 82 -12.75 -6.82 5.05
N LEU A 83 -13.14 -6.23 3.92
CA LEU A 83 -14.53 -6.30 3.46
C LEU A 83 -14.92 -7.67 2.91
N PHE A 84 -13.94 -8.48 2.52
CA PHE A 84 -14.20 -9.88 2.16
C PHE A 84 -14.69 -10.70 3.38
N ASN A 85 -14.19 -10.40 4.58
CA ASN A 85 -14.49 -11.16 5.79
C ASN A 85 -15.51 -10.46 6.72
N TYR A 86 -15.54 -9.13 6.70
CA TYR A 86 -16.31 -8.25 7.60
C TYR A 86 -16.93 -7.09 6.83
N PRO A 87 -17.91 -7.34 5.95
CA PRO A 87 -18.53 -6.30 5.13
C PRO A 87 -19.19 -5.18 5.97
N GLU A 88 -19.59 -5.48 7.20
CA GLU A 88 -20.16 -4.51 8.15
C GLU A 88 -19.17 -3.40 8.57
N LEU A 89 -17.86 -3.62 8.39
CA LEU A 89 -16.82 -2.66 8.78
C LEU A 89 -16.60 -1.53 7.76
N ASP A 90 -17.25 -1.56 6.59
CA ASP A 90 -17.07 -0.55 5.52
C ASP A 90 -17.25 0.90 6.00
N ILE A 91 -18.20 1.11 6.92
CA ILE A 91 -18.52 2.43 7.48
C ILE A 91 -17.33 3.02 8.26
N GLU A 92 -16.59 2.19 8.99
CA GLU A 92 -15.47 2.63 9.84
C GLU A 92 -14.10 2.42 9.19
N LEU A 93 -14.05 1.68 8.09
CA LEU A 93 -12.81 1.21 7.46
C LEU A 93 -11.89 2.37 7.07
N ALA A 94 -12.41 3.37 6.37
CA ALA A 94 -11.59 4.51 5.92
C ALA A 94 -10.95 5.27 7.09
N CYS A 95 -11.73 5.56 8.14
CA CYS A 95 -11.26 6.24 9.33
C CYS A 95 -10.22 5.41 10.10
N THR A 96 -10.48 4.11 10.25
CA THR A 96 -9.59 3.18 10.97
C THR A 96 -8.28 2.99 10.22
N ALA A 97 -8.34 2.83 8.89
CA ALA A 97 -7.15 2.71 8.04
C ALA A 97 -6.30 3.98 8.06
N ALA A 98 -6.91 5.17 7.93
CA ALA A 98 -6.21 6.44 7.98
C ALA A 98 -5.53 6.70 9.33
N LYS A 99 -6.23 6.40 10.44
CA LYS A 99 -5.66 6.48 11.79
C LYS A 99 -4.47 5.53 11.94
N THR A 100 -4.64 4.27 11.55
CA THR A 100 -3.60 3.24 11.64
C THR A 100 -2.38 3.62 10.81
N TRP A 101 -2.55 4.13 9.60
CA TRP A 101 -1.46 4.61 8.75
C TRP A 101 -0.69 5.79 9.36
N ARG A 102 -1.41 6.75 9.93
CA ARG A 102 -0.80 7.91 10.60
C ARG A 102 0.00 7.49 11.83
N ASP A 103 -0.52 6.54 12.59
CA ASP A 103 0.06 6.08 13.85
C ASP A 103 1.13 4.97 13.63
N ALA A 104 1.20 4.40 12.42
CA ALA A 104 2.21 3.43 12.02
C ALA A 104 3.63 4.00 12.10
N ASP A 105 4.59 3.11 12.36
CA ASP A 105 6.00 3.48 12.36
C ASP A 105 6.49 3.86 10.95
N VAL A 106 7.61 4.58 10.92
CA VAL A 106 8.18 5.10 9.67
C VAL A 106 8.58 3.97 8.72
N HIS A 107 9.12 2.86 9.22
CA HIS A 107 9.58 1.76 8.38
C HIS A 107 8.40 1.09 7.68
N PHE A 108 7.28 0.88 8.39
CA PHE A 108 6.07 0.33 7.79
C PHE A 108 5.59 1.18 6.60
N ARG A 109 5.53 2.52 6.78
CA ARG A 109 5.12 3.42 5.69
C ARG A 109 6.12 3.44 4.54
N GLU A 110 7.42 3.48 4.84
CA GLU A 110 8.48 3.47 3.83
C GLU A 110 8.43 2.21 2.97
N GLU A 111 8.14 1.04 3.53
CA GLU A 111 8.01 -0.19 2.75
C GLU A 111 6.84 -0.15 1.76
N PHE A 112 5.73 0.52 2.11
CA PHE A 112 4.65 0.77 1.14
C PHE A 112 5.05 1.81 0.08
N GLU A 113 5.87 2.81 0.40
CA GLU A 113 6.47 3.72 -0.59
C GLU A 113 7.41 2.97 -1.56
N LYS A 114 8.20 2.01 -1.04
CA LYS A 114 9.05 1.15 -1.87
C LYS A 114 8.22 0.31 -2.82
N LEU A 115 7.13 -0.27 -2.32
CA LEU A 115 6.21 -1.06 -3.15
C LEU A 115 5.55 -0.21 -4.23
N ASP A 116 5.08 0.99 -3.89
CA ASP A 116 4.51 1.94 -4.86
C ASP A 116 5.49 2.23 -6.00
N PHE A 117 6.72 2.58 -5.65
CA PHE A 117 7.78 2.84 -6.61
C PHE A 117 8.12 1.62 -7.47
N GLN A 118 8.21 0.44 -6.87
CA GLN A 118 8.49 -0.81 -7.62
C GLN A 118 7.37 -1.15 -8.61
N LEU A 119 6.12 -0.80 -8.30
CA LEU A 119 4.99 -1.00 -9.19
C LEU A 119 4.97 0.01 -10.35
N GLU A 120 5.47 1.23 -10.13
CA GLU A 120 5.62 2.24 -11.20
C GLU A 120 6.66 1.86 -12.27
N LEU A 121 7.62 1.01 -11.91
CA LEU A 121 8.71 0.57 -12.79
C LEU A 121 8.34 -0.59 -13.72
N ILE A 122 7.13 -1.16 -13.59
CA ILE A 122 6.66 -2.36 -14.31
C ILE A 122 5.65 -1.97 -15.38
#